data_AF-A0A8W8MVY3-F1
#
_entry.id   AF-A0A8W8MVY3-F1
#
_cell.length_a   1.000
_cell.length_b   1.000
_cell.length_c   1.000
_cell.angle_alpha   90.00
_cell.angle_beta   90.00
_cell.angle_gamma   90.00
#
_symmetry.space_group_name_H-M   'P 1'
#
loop_
_entity.id
_entity.type
_entity.pdbx_description
1 polymer ?
#
loop_
_entity_poly.entity_id
_entity_poly.type
_entity_poly.pdbx_seq_one_letter_code
_entity_poly.pdbx_strand_id
1 'polypeptide(L)'
;GLKNSSFSYAAMLMRPEYRNNIDLKYKKKIEMIVRKPDKTEEEEALTSCPYCSFQLPETALMCPECKNNLPYCIVTGRHIVNDDLTACPKCDFPAIFSEFIKLLETEENCPMCSEKIIKENLQKVTDINKYLHPEEGTIE
;
A
#
# COMPACT_ATOMS: atom_id res chain seq x y z
N GLY A 1 1.15 10.99 5.29
CA GLY A 1 0.69 10.75 3.92
C GLY A 1 0.43 12.07 3.18
N LEU A 2 1.00 12.21 1.99
CA LEU A 2 0.98 13.35 1.05
C LEU A 2 1.66 14.66 1.49
N LYS A 3 2.16 14.80 2.72
CA LYS A 3 2.71 16.10 3.17
C LYS A 3 4.03 16.42 2.49
N ASN A 4 4.95 15.46 2.37
CA ASN A 4 6.23 15.60 1.67
C ASN A 4 6.02 15.87 0.17
N SER A 5 5.09 15.16 -0.46
CA SER A 5 4.71 15.42 -1.84
C SER A 5 4.12 16.83 -1.98
N SER A 6 3.24 17.25 -1.06
CA SER A 6 2.66 18.59 -1.07
C SER A 6 3.71 19.69 -0.89
N PHE A 7 4.73 19.45 -0.05
CA PHE A 7 5.86 20.37 0.12
C PHE A 7 6.68 20.46 -1.17
N SER A 8 7.00 19.33 -1.80
CA SER A 8 7.76 19.29 -3.06
C SER A 8 7.05 20.08 -4.17
N TYR A 9 5.75 19.86 -4.35
CA TYR A 9 4.93 20.62 -5.32
C TYR A 9 4.81 22.10 -4.95
N ALA A 10 4.60 22.42 -3.67
CA ALA A 10 4.56 23.81 -3.21
C ALA A 10 5.89 24.54 -3.46
N ALA A 11 7.03 23.85 -3.24
CA ALA A 11 8.36 24.37 -3.51
C ALA A 11 8.58 24.57 -5.02
N MET A 12 8.10 23.67 -5.87
CA MET A 12 8.11 23.83 -7.34
C MET A 12 7.29 25.05 -7.78
N LEU A 13 6.09 25.24 -7.25
CA LEU A 13 5.22 26.38 -7.58
C LEU A 13 5.82 27.73 -7.17
N MET A 14 6.65 27.77 -6.13
CA MET A 14 7.33 29.00 -5.69
C MET A 14 8.56 29.37 -6.52
N ARG A 15 8.96 28.53 -7.50
CA ARG A 15 10.06 28.87 -8.42
C ARG A 15 9.67 30.05 -9.34
N PRO A 16 10.63 30.88 -9.79
CA PRO A 16 10.35 32.12 -10.53
C PRO A 16 9.48 31.93 -11.78
N GLU A 17 9.60 30.77 -12.43
CA GLU A 17 8.90 30.43 -13.67
C GLU A 17 7.37 30.28 -13.44
N TYR A 18 6.97 29.78 -12.27
CA TYR A 18 5.58 29.49 -11.95
C TYR A 18 4.96 30.49 -10.97
N ARG A 19 5.76 31.17 -10.14
CA ARG A 19 5.31 32.03 -9.04
C ARG A 19 4.45 33.22 -9.48
N ASN A 20 4.62 33.71 -10.71
CA ASN A 20 3.84 34.82 -11.26
C ASN A 20 2.47 34.39 -11.80
N ASN A 21 2.28 33.09 -12.04
CA ASN A 21 1.01 32.52 -12.49
C ASN A 21 0.10 32.10 -11.31
N ILE A 22 0.53 32.35 -10.07
CA ILE A 22 -0.21 32.02 -8.85
C ILE A 22 -0.97 33.24 -8.37
N ASP A 23 -2.29 33.11 -8.26
CA ASP A 23 -3.16 34.14 -7.68
C ASP A 23 -2.71 34.50 -6.24
N LEU A 24 -2.72 35.80 -5.94
CA LEU A 24 -2.34 36.38 -4.65
C LEU A 24 -3.08 35.73 -3.47
N LYS A 25 -4.31 35.25 -3.67
CA LYS A 25 -5.13 34.53 -2.68
C LYS A 25 -4.48 33.22 -2.21
N TYR A 26 -3.78 32.51 -3.10
CA TYR A 26 -3.15 31.21 -2.81
C TYR A 26 -1.64 31.34 -2.56
N LYS A 27 -1.00 32.35 -3.14
CA LYS A 27 0.44 32.61 -3.03
C LYS A 27 0.93 32.65 -1.58
N LYS A 28 0.24 33.37 -0.69
CA LYS A 28 0.61 33.45 0.74
C LYS A 28 0.51 32.10 1.46
N LYS A 29 -0.47 31.26 1.11
CA LYS A 29 -0.66 29.94 1.72
C LYS A 29 0.45 28.98 1.29
N ILE A 30 0.75 28.93 -0.01
CA ILE A 30 1.81 28.09 -0.57
C ILE A 30 3.17 28.52 -0.01
N GLU A 31 3.43 29.83 0.11
CA GLU A 31 4.67 30.33 0.70
C GLU A 31 4.84 29.92 2.17
N MET A 32 3.78 29.92 2.98
CA MET A 32 3.84 29.45 4.36
C MET A 32 4.18 27.96 4.45
N ILE A 33 3.63 27.12 3.57
CA ILE A 33 3.91 25.68 3.52
C ILE A 33 5.40 25.42 3.23
N VAL A 34 6.00 26.17 2.29
CA VAL A 34 7.42 26.02 1.95
C VAL A 34 8.34 26.57 3.04
N ARG A 35 7.94 27.66 3.73
CA ARG A 35 8.75 28.29 4.79
C ARG A 35 8.72 27.55 6.11
N LYS A 36 7.63 26.82 6.40
CA LYS A 36 7.47 25.99 7.60
C LYS A 36 7.05 24.58 7.19
N PRO A 37 7.97 23.78 6.63
CA PRO A 37 7.67 22.39 6.31
C PRO A 37 7.34 21.63 7.60
N ASP A 38 6.18 20.99 7.60
CA ASP A 38 5.78 20.09 8.67
C ASP A 38 6.52 18.75 8.48
N LYS A 39 7.61 18.55 9.21
CA LYS A 39 8.48 17.37 9.14
C LYS A 39 7.98 16.19 9.98
N THR A 40 6.75 16.24 10.48
CA THR A 40 6.15 15.19 11.32
C THR A 40 5.67 13.98 10.52
N GLU A 41 5.89 13.94 9.20
CA GLU A 41 5.48 12.80 8.39
C GLU A 41 6.40 11.62 8.71
N GLU A 42 5.85 10.63 9.41
CA GLU A 42 6.52 9.36 9.68
C GLU A 42 6.94 8.71 8.36
N GLU A 43 8.20 8.25 8.30
CA GLU A 43 8.68 7.44 7.20
C GLU A 43 7.82 6.18 7.11
N GLU A 44 7.46 5.83 5.88
CA GLU A 44 6.66 4.64 5.63
C GLU A 44 7.38 3.40 6.15
N ALA A 45 6.63 2.52 6.82
CA ALA A 45 7.19 1.28 7.34
C ALA A 45 7.77 0.42 6.21
N LEU A 46 8.94 -0.14 6.46
CA LEU A 46 9.57 -1.11 5.57
C LEU A 46 9.13 -2.52 5.96
N THR A 47 8.72 -3.30 4.97
CA THR A 47 8.33 -4.70 5.12
C THR A 47 9.16 -5.58 4.18
N SER A 48 9.21 -6.89 4.45
CA SER A 48 10.01 -7.83 3.65
C SER A 48 9.30 -8.20 2.34
N CYS A 49 10.04 -8.14 1.24
CA CYS A 49 9.62 -8.69 -0.05
C CYS A 49 9.35 -10.19 0.07
N PRO A 50 8.22 -10.71 -0.44
CA PRO A 50 7.91 -12.13 -0.31
C PRO A 50 8.81 -13.06 -1.15
N TYR A 51 9.49 -12.53 -2.18
CA TYR A 51 10.42 -13.31 -3.03
C TYR A 51 11.85 -13.35 -2.51
N CYS A 52 12.41 -12.21 -2.12
CA CYS A 52 13.84 -12.07 -1.80
C CYS A 52 14.12 -11.50 -0.40
N SER A 53 13.08 -11.25 0.38
CA SER A 53 13.16 -10.68 1.75
C SER A 53 13.81 -9.30 1.86
N PHE A 54 14.03 -8.62 0.73
CA PHE A 54 14.49 -7.23 0.69
C PHE A 54 13.50 -6.31 1.41
N GLN A 55 13.99 -5.36 2.21
CA GLN A 55 13.16 -4.40 2.94
C GLN A 55 12.74 -3.26 2.00
N LEU A 56 11.45 -3.15 1.74
CA LEU A 56 10.88 -2.10 0.88
C LEU A 56 9.64 -1.48 1.52
N PRO A 57 9.24 -0.26 1.12
CA PRO A 57 8.04 0.38 1.64
C PRO A 57 6.81 -0.52 1.46
N GLU A 58 5.95 -0.59 2.47
CA GLU A 58 4.78 -1.48 2.48
C GLU A 58 3.81 -1.26 1.30
N THR A 59 3.76 -0.05 0.73
CA THR A 59 2.96 0.27 -0.46
C THR A 59 3.63 -0.05 -1.79
N ALA A 60 4.91 -0.46 -1.80
CA ALA A 60 5.62 -0.81 -3.02
C ALA A 60 5.11 -2.15 -3.57
N LEU A 61 4.60 -2.14 -4.81
CA LEU A 61 4.10 -3.34 -5.51
C LEU A 61 5.11 -3.93 -6.52
N MET A 62 6.30 -3.36 -6.61
CA MET A 62 7.40 -3.86 -7.42
C MET A 62 8.66 -3.82 -6.58
N CYS A 63 9.34 -4.96 -6.45
CA CYS A 63 10.58 -5.02 -5.70
C CYS A 63 11.73 -4.43 -6.53
N PRO A 64 12.50 -3.45 -6.02
CA PRO A 64 13.62 -2.89 -6.77
C PRO A 64 14.78 -3.88 -6.94
N GLU A 65 14.90 -4.85 -6.03
CA GLU A 65 16.00 -5.82 -6.00
C GLU A 65 15.75 -7.00 -6.97
N CYS A 66 14.63 -7.73 -6.79
CA CYS A 66 14.32 -8.89 -7.63
C CYS A 66 13.49 -8.54 -8.87
N LYS A 67 13.01 -7.29 -9.01
CA LYS A 67 12.19 -6.80 -10.13
C LYS A 67 10.87 -7.54 -10.34
N ASN A 68 10.44 -8.36 -9.37
CA ASN A 68 9.15 -9.02 -9.40
C ASN A 68 8.02 -8.06 -9.01
N ASN A 69 6.86 -8.27 -9.63
CA ASN A 69 5.61 -7.68 -9.17
C ASN A 69 5.14 -8.42 -7.92
N LEU A 70 4.81 -7.66 -6.88
CA LEU A 70 4.37 -8.19 -5.61
C LEU A 70 2.84 -8.27 -5.59
N PRO A 71 2.27 -9.42 -5.20
CA PRO A 71 0.85 -9.51 -4.93
C PRO A 71 0.49 -8.55 -3.79
N TYR A 72 -0.74 -8.05 -3.82
CA TYR A 72 -1.20 -7.05 -2.86
C TYR A 72 -2.33 -7.60 -1.99
N CYS A 73 -2.41 -7.05 -0.79
CA CYS A 73 -3.44 -7.30 0.17
C CYS A 73 -4.74 -6.64 -0.27
N ILE A 74 -5.83 -7.40 -0.33
CA ILE A 74 -7.13 -6.85 -0.70
C ILE A 74 -7.67 -5.77 0.25
N VAL A 75 -7.28 -5.84 1.53
CA VAL A 75 -7.82 -4.94 2.56
C VAL A 75 -7.07 -3.61 2.57
N THR A 76 -5.74 -3.64 2.44
CA THR A 76 -4.89 -2.44 2.60
C THR A 76 -4.32 -1.91 1.30
N GLY A 77 -4.29 -2.71 0.23
CA GLY A 77 -3.59 -2.39 -1.02
C GLY A 77 -2.06 -2.43 -0.94
N ARG A 78 -1.49 -2.82 0.22
CA ARG A 78 -0.05 -3.01 0.45
C ARG A 78 0.41 -4.33 -0.14
N HIS A 79 1.71 -4.50 -0.39
CA HIS A 79 2.21 -5.81 -0.79
C HIS A 79 2.05 -6.84 0.33
N ILE A 80 1.92 -8.11 -0.04
CA ILE A 80 1.84 -9.20 0.93
C ILE A 80 3.19 -9.54 1.54
N VAL A 81 3.17 -10.04 2.77
CA VAL A 81 4.35 -10.48 3.52
C VAL A 81 4.22 -11.95 3.89
N ASN A 82 5.35 -12.67 3.98
CA ASN A 82 5.36 -14.11 4.21
C ASN A 82 4.78 -14.52 5.58
N ASP A 83 5.10 -13.78 6.64
CA ASP A 83 4.75 -14.18 8.02
C ASP A 83 3.29 -13.88 8.40
N ASP A 84 2.61 -13.05 7.61
CA ASP A 84 1.26 -12.57 7.88
C ASP A 84 0.35 -12.63 6.66
N LEU A 85 0.50 -13.66 5.84
CA LEU A 85 -0.36 -13.92 4.69
C LEU A 85 -1.59 -14.75 5.07
N THR A 86 -2.73 -14.37 4.50
CA THR A 86 -3.93 -15.19 4.42
C THR A 86 -4.59 -15.02 3.06
N ALA A 87 -5.64 -15.79 2.80
CA ALA A 87 -6.47 -15.62 1.63
C ALA A 87 -7.95 -15.74 1.99
N CYS A 88 -8.79 -15.06 1.22
CA CYS A 88 -10.23 -15.16 1.38
C CYS A 88 -10.69 -16.60 1.10
N PRO A 89 -11.44 -17.27 2.00
CA PRO A 89 -11.89 -18.66 1.78
C PRO A 89 -12.92 -18.81 0.65
N LYS A 90 -13.40 -17.70 0.07
CA LYS A 90 -14.42 -17.69 -0.98
C LYS A 90 -13.86 -17.39 -2.37
N CYS A 91 -13.06 -16.33 -2.48
CA CYS A 91 -12.46 -15.92 -3.75
C CYS A 91 -10.96 -16.21 -3.86
N ASP A 92 -10.36 -16.81 -2.83
CA ASP A 92 -8.94 -17.17 -2.78
C ASP A 92 -8.00 -15.96 -2.99
N PHE A 93 -8.48 -14.74 -2.74
CA PHE A 93 -7.69 -13.54 -2.95
C PHE A 93 -6.76 -13.27 -1.76
N PRO A 94 -5.48 -12.93 -1.98
CA PRO A 94 -4.50 -12.73 -0.92
C PRO A 94 -4.76 -11.48 -0.06
N ALA A 95 -4.46 -11.59 1.23
CA ALA A 95 -4.62 -10.52 2.20
C ALA A 95 -3.57 -10.64 3.32
N ILE A 96 -3.29 -9.55 4.00
CA ILE A 96 -2.54 -9.57 5.25
C ILE A 96 -3.49 -10.06 6.35
N PHE A 97 -3.11 -11.12 7.07
CA PHE A 97 -3.95 -11.79 8.05
C PHE A 97 -4.39 -10.85 9.17
N SER A 98 -3.45 -10.14 9.80
CA SER A 98 -3.79 -9.20 10.88
C SER A 98 -4.76 -8.10 10.43
N GLU A 99 -4.58 -7.57 9.21
CA GLU A 99 -5.42 -6.51 8.65
C GLU A 99 -6.80 -7.03 8.23
N PHE A 100 -6.88 -8.24 7.67
CA PHE A 100 -8.16 -8.84 7.33
C PHE A 100 -8.97 -9.18 8.58
N ILE A 101 -8.31 -9.65 9.63
CA ILE A 101 -8.97 -9.86 10.94
C ILE A 101 -9.53 -8.55 11.50
N LYS A 102 -8.79 -7.43 11.42
CA LYS A 102 -9.27 -6.11 11.84
C LYS A 102 -10.47 -5.65 11.02
N LEU A 103 -10.44 -5.85 9.70
CA LEU A 103 -11.58 -5.52 8.83
C LEU A 103 -12.84 -6.29 9.27
N LEU A 104 -12.69 -7.59 9.59
CA LEU A 104 -13.80 -8.43 10.03
C LEU A 104 -14.38 -8.07 11.40
N GLU A 105 -13.73 -7.20 12.18
CA GLU A 105 -14.30 -6.66 13.41
C GLU A 105 -15.34 -5.57 13.14
N THR A 106 -15.28 -4.92 11.97
CA THR A 106 -16.21 -3.86 11.56
C THR A 106 -17.14 -4.28 10.42
N GLU A 107 -16.66 -5.08 9.47
CA GLU A 107 -17.36 -5.48 8.26
C GLU A 107 -17.29 -7.00 8.08
N GLU A 108 -18.41 -7.69 7.95
CA GLU A 108 -18.41 -9.16 7.86
C GLU A 108 -18.20 -9.69 6.43
N ASN A 109 -17.93 -8.83 5.45
CA ASN A 109 -17.90 -9.17 4.03
C ASN A 109 -16.51 -8.97 3.42
N CYS A 110 -16.14 -9.83 2.48
CA CYS A 110 -14.92 -9.65 1.70
C CYS A 110 -15.09 -8.50 0.68
N PRO A 111 -14.14 -7.56 0.58
CA PRO A 111 -14.23 -6.45 -0.37
C PRO A 111 -14.12 -6.83 -1.85
N MET A 112 -13.66 -8.06 -2.20
CA MET A 112 -13.64 -8.52 -3.60
C MET A 112 -14.98 -9.10 -4.04
N CYS A 113 -15.44 -10.09 -3.29
CA CYS A 113 -16.53 -10.98 -3.71
C CYS A 113 -17.82 -10.68 -2.97
N SER A 114 -17.80 -9.76 -2.00
CA SER A 114 -18.93 -9.39 -1.16
C SER A 114 -19.52 -10.55 -0.35
N GLU A 115 -18.90 -11.73 -0.36
CA GLU A 115 -19.34 -12.87 0.45
C GLU A 115 -19.02 -12.64 1.93
N LYS A 116 -19.91 -13.16 2.78
CA LYS A 116 -19.73 -13.12 4.22
C LYS A 116 -18.59 -14.04 4.64
N ILE A 117 -17.63 -13.50 5.39
CA ILE A 117 -16.48 -14.23 5.90
C ILE A 117 -16.59 -14.35 7.42
N ILE A 118 -16.42 -15.56 7.91
CA ILE A 118 -16.38 -15.85 9.35
C ILE A 118 -14.92 -15.76 9.78
N LYS A 119 -14.62 -14.93 10.79
CA LYS A 119 -13.27 -14.66 11.30
C LYS A 119 -12.51 -15.94 11.67
N GLU A 120 -13.21 -16.91 12.25
CA GLU A 120 -12.67 -18.20 12.67
C GLU A 120 -12.27 -19.11 11.50
N ASN A 121 -12.80 -18.86 10.31
CA ASN A 121 -12.47 -19.62 9.10
C ASN A 121 -11.23 -19.07 8.38
N LEU A 122 -10.71 -17.90 8.78
CA LEU A 122 -9.45 -17.41 8.24
C LEU A 122 -8.28 -18.21 8.79
N GLN A 123 -7.46 -18.71 7.88
CA GLN A 123 -6.23 -19.43 8.19
C GLN A 123 -5.05 -18.73 7.55
N LYS A 124 -3.92 -18.71 8.27
CA LYS A 124 -2.66 -18.26 7.68
C LYS A 124 -2.26 -19.22 6.57
N VAL A 125 -1.84 -18.66 5.44
CA VAL A 125 -1.32 -19.43 4.32
C VAL A 125 0.06 -19.94 4.69
N THR A 126 0.28 -21.25 4.56
CA THR A 126 1.61 -21.87 4.76
C THR A 126 2.42 -21.91 3.47
N ASP A 127 1.76 -22.05 2.32
CA ASP A 127 2.40 -22.07 1.00
C ASP A 127 2.10 -20.79 0.22
N ILE A 128 3.04 -19.86 0.30
CA ILE A 128 2.94 -18.52 -0.30
C ILE A 128 3.17 -18.58 -1.82
N ASN A 129 3.83 -19.61 -2.33
CA ASN A 129 4.22 -19.71 -3.75
C ASN A 129 3.01 -19.64 -4.69
N LYS A 130 1.85 -20.14 -4.24
CA LYS A 130 0.58 -20.06 -4.97
C LYS A 130 0.18 -18.62 -5.35
N TYR A 131 0.55 -17.64 -4.53
CA TYR A 131 0.22 -16.23 -4.77
C TYR A 131 1.32 -15.46 -5.49
N LEU A 132 2.56 -15.96 -5.43
CA LEU A 132 3.72 -15.34 -6.08
C LEU A 132 3.78 -15.67 -7.58
N HIS A 133 3.27 -16.84 -7.98
CA HIS A 133 3.32 -17.28 -9.37
C HIS A 133 1.93 -17.67 -9.89
N PRO A 134 1.00 -16.71 -10.11
CA PRO A 134 -0.34 -17.02 -10.62
C PRO A 134 -0.33 -17.60 -12.04
N GLU A 135 0.77 -17.44 -12.80
CA GLU A 135 0.89 -17.83 -14.21
C GLU A 135 1.23 -19.33 -14.43
N GLU A 136 1.68 -20.08 -13.42
CA GLU A 136 1.97 -21.53 -13.59
C GLU A 136 0.71 -22.42 -13.55
N GLY A 137 -0.48 -21.84 -13.39
CA GLY A 137 -1.76 -22.54 -13.26
C GLY A 137 -2.61 -22.65 -14.54
N THR A 138 -2.12 -22.23 -15.71
CA THR A 138 -2.80 -22.44 -17.00
C THR A 138 -1.91 -23.21 -17.96
N ILE A 139 -1.83 -24.53 -17.74
CA ILE A 139 -1.54 -25.47 -18.81
C ILE A 139 -2.80 -26.33 -18.94
N GLU A 140 -3.68 -25.94 -19.86
CA GLU A 140 -4.63 -26.87 -20.49
C GLU A 140 -3.87 -27.80 -21.45
#